data_AF-A0A956MZ21-F1
#
_entry.id   AF-A0A956MZ21-F1
#
_cell.length_a   1.000
_cell.length_b   1.000
_cell.length_c   1.000
_cell.angle_alpha   90.00
_cell.angle_beta   90.00
_cell.angle_gamma   90.00
#
_symmetry.space_group_name_H-M   'P 1'
#
loop_
_entity.id
_entity.type
_entity.pdbx_description
1 polymer ?
#
loop_
_entity_poly.entity_id
_entity_poly.type
_entity_poly.pdbx_seq_one_letter_code
_entity_poly.pdbx_strand_id
1 'polypeptide(L)'
;MPHNITMLENNINRSIVQMDKLKKLISQQIDSQDIKTSLYPKQSLTNRLTQEITASIFQTLVKQNADKILNPQNNTSVTLNEITAPKISVCKITGECKVKFTNFLKNYTLFAILSTYSTLTAILSFLKNKTKLHKSHVIMHGVPEESLNFNNSDDRFYEFCQKGPINALKNADSIIIQRSKEVSSNFEKLKYFRIPLLGAAKNTKFSWKDIALLTAKYFSINIKILKLFAKHPITSILWQDFGLHNIAEL
;
A
#
# COMPACT_ATOMS: atom_id res chain seq x y z
N MET A 1 -27.00 31.71 -9.67
CA MET A 1 -25.80 31.07 -9.07
C MET A 1 -26.08 30.23 -7.82
N PRO A 2 -26.86 30.66 -6.81
CA PRO A 2 -27.04 29.85 -5.58
C PRO A 2 -27.75 28.50 -5.82
N HIS A 3 -28.64 28.42 -6.82
CA HIS A 3 -29.39 27.19 -7.11
C HIS A 3 -28.51 26.01 -7.57
N ASN A 4 -27.42 26.27 -8.28
CA ASN A 4 -26.50 25.22 -8.74
C ASN A 4 -25.63 24.67 -7.59
N ILE A 5 -25.31 25.50 -6.60
CA ILE A 5 -24.52 25.09 -5.42
C ILE A 5 -25.36 24.15 -4.54
N THR A 6 -26.61 24.52 -4.25
CA THR A 6 -27.51 23.67 -3.46
C THR A 6 -27.83 22.34 -4.15
N MET A 7 -27.95 22.33 -5.49
CA MET A 7 -28.09 21.08 -6.24
C MET A 7 -26.85 20.19 -6.17
N LEU A 8 -25.65 20.78 -6.23
CA LEU A 8 -24.39 20.05 -6.13
C LEU A 8 -24.21 19.42 -4.74
N GLU A 9 -24.47 20.18 -3.68
CA GLU A 9 -24.41 19.68 -2.29
C GLU A 9 -25.38 18.52 -2.05
N ASN A 10 -26.62 18.64 -2.53
CA ASN A 10 -27.61 17.57 -2.42
C ASN A 10 -27.19 16.29 -3.17
N ASN A 11 -26.53 16.42 -4.32
CA ASN A 11 -26.04 15.27 -5.09
C ASN A 11 -24.80 14.63 -4.46
N ILE A 12 -23.90 15.42 -3.85
CA ILE A 12 -22.77 14.90 -3.07
C ILE A 12 -23.30 14.10 -1.88
N ASN A 13 -24.26 14.65 -1.13
CA ASN A 13 -24.87 13.98 0.02
C ASN A 13 -25.54 12.66 -0.37
N ARG A 14 -26.28 12.62 -1.49
CA ARG A 14 -26.84 11.38 -2.05
C ARG A 14 -25.75 10.37 -2.42
N SER A 15 -24.64 10.82 -2.98
CA SER A 15 -23.51 9.95 -3.34
C SER A 15 -22.86 9.34 -2.11
N ILE A 16 -22.70 10.11 -1.03
CA ILE A 16 -22.14 9.64 0.24
C ILE A 16 -23.02 8.53 0.84
N VAL A 17 -24.33 8.75 0.94
CA VAL A 17 -25.27 7.75 1.49
C VAL A 17 -25.28 6.46 0.65
N GLN A 18 -25.24 6.58 -0.68
CA GLN A 18 -25.13 5.42 -1.57
C GLN A 18 -23.81 4.67 -1.38
N MET A 19 -22.71 5.39 -1.15
CA MET A 19 -21.40 4.79 -0.93
C MET A 19 -21.31 4.05 0.40
N ASP A 20 -21.94 4.51 1.47
CA ASP A 20 -21.92 3.79 2.75
C ASP A 20 -22.63 2.43 2.65
N LYS A 21 -23.79 2.41 1.97
CA LYS A 21 -24.51 1.16 1.68
C LYS A 21 -23.64 0.22 0.82
N LEU A 22 -23.03 0.75 -0.23
CA LEU A 22 -22.20 -0.03 -1.14
C LEU A 22 -20.94 -0.57 -0.47
N LYS A 23 -20.28 0.25 0.35
CA LYS A 23 -19.10 -0.13 1.14
C LYS A 23 -19.40 -1.33 2.05
N LYS A 24 -20.57 -1.33 2.70
CA LYS A 24 -21.01 -2.46 3.54
C LYS A 24 -21.20 -3.74 2.72
N LEU A 25 -21.84 -3.65 1.54
CA LEU A 25 -22.03 -4.79 0.64
C LEU A 25 -20.70 -5.34 0.11
N ILE A 26 -19.79 -4.46 -0.32
CA ILE A 26 -18.44 -4.83 -0.77
C ILE A 26 -17.68 -5.56 0.34
N SER A 27 -17.68 -5.01 1.56
CA SER A 27 -17.00 -5.62 2.70
C SER A 27 -17.55 -7.02 2.98
N GLN A 28 -18.88 -7.18 3.02
CA GLN A 28 -19.53 -8.48 3.24
C GLN A 28 -19.19 -9.48 2.12
N GLN A 29 -19.17 -9.02 0.88
CA GLN A 29 -18.83 -9.85 -0.27
C GLN A 29 -17.37 -10.31 -0.22
N ILE A 30 -16.43 -9.43 0.14
CA ILE A 30 -15.02 -9.80 0.30
C ILE A 30 -14.85 -10.76 1.49
N ASP A 31 -15.53 -10.49 2.62
CA ASP A 31 -15.47 -11.34 3.80
C ASP A 31 -16.03 -12.75 3.55
N SER A 32 -17.04 -12.87 2.67
CA SER A 32 -17.56 -14.18 2.25
C SER A 32 -16.60 -14.98 1.38
N GLN A 33 -15.60 -14.34 0.76
CA GLN A 33 -14.57 -15.05 0.00
C GLN A 33 -13.59 -15.73 0.97
N ASP A 34 -13.24 -16.99 0.70
CA ASP A 34 -12.23 -17.74 1.48
C ASP A 34 -10.80 -17.32 1.10
N ILE A 35 -10.52 -16.01 1.23
CA ILE A 35 -9.21 -15.42 0.95
C ILE A 35 -8.30 -15.68 2.15
N LYS A 36 -7.49 -16.74 2.07
CA LYS A 36 -6.47 -17.05 3.07
C LYS A 36 -5.13 -16.50 2.62
N THR A 37 -4.53 -15.67 3.46
CA THR A 37 -3.17 -15.16 3.26
C THR A 37 -2.40 -15.29 4.56
N SER A 38 -1.11 -15.65 4.49
CA SER A 38 -0.23 -15.63 5.66
C SER A 38 0.32 -14.25 5.98
N LEU A 39 0.10 -13.26 5.09
CA LEU A 39 0.73 -11.94 5.13
C LEU A 39 -0.18 -10.87 5.77
N TYR A 40 -1.48 -11.09 5.72
CA TYR A 40 -2.47 -10.18 6.29
C TYR A 40 -3.48 -10.96 7.10
N PRO A 41 -3.81 -10.48 8.32
CA PRO A 41 -5.07 -10.84 8.95
C PRO A 41 -6.22 -10.57 7.98
N LYS A 42 -7.18 -11.50 7.89
CA LYS A 42 -8.31 -11.41 6.96
C LYS A 42 -9.01 -10.05 7.05
N GLN A 43 -9.26 -9.57 8.27
CA GLN A 43 -9.89 -8.27 8.51
C GLN A 43 -9.11 -7.10 7.89
N SER A 44 -7.80 -7.07 8.04
CA SER A 44 -6.95 -6.02 7.49
C SER A 44 -7.00 -6.01 5.96
N LEU A 45 -6.98 -7.21 5.35
CA LEU A 45 -7.11 -7.36 3.91
C LEU A 45 -8.47 -6.87 3.40
N THR A 46 -9.57 -7.27 4.06
CA THR A 46 -10.92 -6.82 3.73
C THR A 46 -11.03 -5.31 3.82
N ASN A 47 -10.56 -4.71 4.92
CA ASN A 47 -10.62 -3.26 5.12
C ASN A 47 -9.85 -2.53 4.01
N ARG A 48 -8.65 -2.99 3.68
CA ARG A 48 -7.79 -2.36 2.68
C ARG A 48 -8.35 -2.49 1.27
N LEU A 49 -8.85 -3.67 0.89
CA LEU A 49 -9.55 -3.87 -0.39
C LEU A 49 -10.80 -2.98 -0.48
N THR A 50 -11.63 -2.99 0.56
CA THR A 50 -12.85 -2.18 0.62
C THR A 50 -12.51 -0.70 0.44
N GLN A 51 -11.45 -0.20 1.09
CA GLN A 51 -11.01 1.17 0.95
C GLN A 51 -10.58 1.51 -0.49
N GLU A 52 -9.73 0.70 -1.12
CA GLU A 52 -9.26 0.96 -2.49
C GLU A 52 -10.40 0.90 -3.52
N ILE A 53 -11.30 -0.07 -3.37
CA ILE A 53 -12.47 -0.22 -4.25
C ILE A 53 -13.42 0.97 -4.07
N THR A 54 -13.75 1.31 -2.83
CA THR A 54 -14.65 2.44 -2.50
C THR A 54 -14.07 3.75 -3.03
N ALA A 55 -12.77 3.98 -2.88
CA ALA A 55 -12.09 5.17 -3.40
C ALA A 55 -12.19 5.27 -4.94
N SER A 56 -11.97 4.16 -5.65
CA SER A 56 -12.08 4.12 -7.12
C SER A 56 -13.52 4.36 -7.61
N ILE A 57 -14.52 3.87 -6.87
CA ILE A 57 -15.94 4.05 -7.22
C ILE A 57 -16.39 5.47 -6.93
N PHE A 58 -16.03 6.01 -5.76
CA PHE A 58 -16.43 7.34 -5.35
C PHE A 58 -15.99 8.41 -6.36
N GLN A 59 -14.74 8.35 -6.82
CA GLN A 59 -14.25 9.25 -7.87
C GLN A 59 -15.08 9.16 -9.16
N THR A 60 -15.53 7.96 -9.52
CA THR A 60 -16.35 7.73 -10.72
C THR A 60 -17.76 8.31 -10.54
N LEU A 61 -18.38 8.10 -9.37
CA LEU A 61 -19.71 8.64 -9.07
C LEU A 61 -19.73 10.17 -9.04
N VAL A 62 -18.72 10.79 -8.41
CA VAL A 62 -18.58 12.25 -8.39
C VAL A 62 -18.46 12.79 -9.81
N LYS A 63 -17.62 12.18 -10.65
CA LYS A 63 -17.46 12.60 -12.05
C LYS A 63 -18.76 12.44 -12.84
N GLN A 64 -19.44 11.30 -12.73
CA GLN A 64 -20.72 11.06 -13.41
C GLN A 64 -21.80 12.07 -12.98
N ASN A 65 -21.88 12.40 -11.69
CA ASN A 65 -22.85 13.37 -11.20
C ASN A 65 -22.51 14.80 -11.64
N ALA A 66 -21.23 15.17 -11.69
CA ALA A 66 -20.80 16.44 -12.25
C ALA A 66 -21.14 16.56 -13.75
N ASP A 67 -20.85 15.52 -14.53
CA ASP A 67 -21.15 15.47 -15.97
C ASP A 67 -22.66 15.58 -16.24
N LYS A 68 -23.50 14.98 -15.40
CA LYS A 68 -24.98 15.11 -15.49
C LYS A 68 -25.49 16.53 -15.26
N ILE A 69 -24.86 17.28 -14.36
CA ILE A 69 -25.22 18.67 -14.07
C ILE A 69 -24.79 19.57 -15.23
N LEU A 70 -23.61 19.32 -15.79
CA LEU A 70 -23.04 20.13 -16.86
C LEU A 70 -23.70 19.85 -18.22
N ASN A 71 -24.11 18.60 -18.48
CA ASN A 71 -24.67 18.17 -19.76
C ASN A 71 -25.98 17.37 -19.59
N PRO A 72 -27.08 18.02 -19.15
CA PRO A 72 -28.33 17.33 -18.80
C PRO A 72 -29.03 16.65 -20.00
N GLN A 73 -28.72 17.04 -21.24
CA GLN A 73 -29.33 16.49 -22.47
C GLN A 73 -28.85 15.09 -22.87
N ASN A 74 -27.74 14.58 -22.30
CA ASN A 74 -27.19 13.24 -22.61
C ASN A 74 -27.67 12.14 -21.66
N ASN A 75 -28.72 12.37 -20.87
CA ASN A 75 -29.19 11.44 -19.86
C ASN A 75 -30.12 10.35 -20.43
N THR A 76 -29.55 9.38 -21.15
CA THR A 76 -30.17 8.05 -21.23
C THR A 76 -30.07 7.42 -19.84
N SER A 77 -31.20 7.34 -19.16
CA SER A 77 -31.37 6.73 -17.85
C SER A 77 -31.21 5.21 -17.94
N VAL A 78 -30.00 4.72 -18.20
CA VAL A 78 -29.70 3.32 -17.95
C VAL A 78 -29.43 3.22 -16.46
N THR A 79 -30.40 2.68 -15.72
CA THR A 79 -30.18 2.15 -14.37
C THR A 79 -29.25 0.94 -14.48
N LEU A 80 -27.98 1.21 -14.75
CA LEU A 80 -26.94 0.18 -14.68
C LEU A 80 -26.88 -0.27 -13.22
N ASN A 81 -27.26 -1.53 -13.01
CA ASN A 81 -27.08 -2.26 -11.76
C ASN A 81 -25.60 -2.39 -11.39
N GLU A 82 -24.70 -1.96 -12.27
CA GLU A 82 -23.25 -1.99 -12.13
C GLU A 82 -22.67 -0.57 -12.17
N ILE A 83 -21.68 -0.30 -11.33
CA ILE A 83 -20.85 0.91 -11.40
C ILE A 83 -19.52 0.51 -12.02
N THR A 84 -19.24 0.99 -13.22
CA THR A 84 -17.99 0.73 -13.93
C THR A 84 -17.00 1.85 -13.67
N ALA A 85 -16.00 1.59 -12.83
CA ALA A 85 -14.85 2.46 -12.63
C ALA A 85 -13.71 2.09 -13.62
N PRO A 86 -12.65 2.91 -13.76
CA PRO A 86 -11.53 2.60 -14.64
C PRO A 86 -10.88 1.25 -14.32
N LYS A 87 -10.82 0.87 -13.04
CA LYS A 87 -10.10 -0.32 -12.57
C LYS A 87 -10.98 -1.54 -12.28
N ILE A 88 -12.22 -1.30 -11.90
CA ILE A 88 -13.11 -2.27 -11.30
C ILE A 88 -14.55 -1.98 -11.72
N SER A 89 -15.36 -3.01 -11.79
CA SER A 89 -16.80 -2.87 -11.86
C SER A 89 -17.44 -3.48 -10.63
N VAL A 90 -18.49 -2.84 -10.10
CA VAL A 90 -19.18 -3.29 -8.88
C VAL A 90 -20.68 -3.35 -9.09
N CYS A 91 -21.27 -4.50 -8.75
CA CYS A 91 -22.72 -4.67 -8.71
C CYS A 91 -23.32 -3.93 -7.49
N LYS A 92 -24.23 -3.00 -7.73
CA LYS A 92 -24.87 -2.17 -6.69
C LYS A 92 -25.74 -2.97 -5.72
N ILE A 93 -26.26 -4.12 -6.17
CA ILE A 93 -27.19 -4.96 -5.39
C ILE A 93 -26.42 -5.94 -4.52
N THR A 94 -25.46 -6.66 -5.11
CA THR A 94 -24.73 -7.75 -4.43
C THR A 94 -23.41 -7.29 -3.80
N GLY A 95 -22.88 -6.13 -4.20
CA GLY A 95 -21.52 -5.71 -3.83
C GLY A 95 -20.41 -6.49 -4.55
N GLU A 96 -20.75 -7.38 -5.50
CA GLU A 96 -19.77 -8.17 -6.23
C GLU A 96 -18.83 -7.28 -7.03
N CYS A 97 -17.54 -7.50 -6.83
CA CYS A 97 -16.46 -6.72 -7.41
C CYS A 97 -15.71 -7.51 -8.49
N LYS A 98 -15.65 -6.98 -9.71
CA LYS A 98 -14.93 -7.58 -10.84
C LYS A 98 -13.81 -6.66 -11.31
N VAL A 99 -12.58 -7.14 -11.21
CA VAL A 99 -11.42 -6.42 -11.76
C VAL A 99 -11.37 -6.62 -13.26
N LYS A 100 -11.21 -5.52 -14.02
CA LYS A 100 -11.03 -5.62 -15.47
C LYS A 100 -9.75 -6.40 -15.77
N PHE A 101 -9.81 -7.31 -16.73
CA PHE A 101 -8.67 -8.17 -17.08
C PHE A 101 -7.40 -7.37 -17.42
N THR A 102 -7.53 -6.26 -18.15
CA THR A 102 -6.42 -5.35 -18.47
C THR A 102 -5.75 -4.79 -17.21
N ASN A 103 -6.53 -4.45 -16.19
CA ASN A 103 -6.03 -3.94 -14.92
C ASN A 103 -5.47 -5.04 -14.03
N PHE A 104 -6.09 -6.22 -14.02
CA PHE A 104 -5.52 -7.40 -13.37
C PHE A 104 -4.12 -7.70 -13.92
N LEU A 105 -3.98 -7.79 -15.25
CA LEU A 105 -2.70 -8.06 -15.89
C LEU A 105 -1.68 -6.96 -15.62
N LYS A 106 -2.09 -5.69 -15.68
CA LYS A 106 -1.24 -4.55 -15.32
C LYS A 106 -0.72 -4.66 -13.89
N ASN A 107 -1.60 -4.87 -12.91
CA ASN A 107 -1.23 -4.96 -11.50
C ASN A 107 -0.34 -6.18 -11.22
N TYR A 108 -0.65 -7.31 -11.85
CA TYR A 108 0.15 -8.54 -11.78
C TYR A 108 1.58 -8.32 -12.29
N THR A 109 1.72 -7.68 -13.46
CA THR A 109 3.03 -7.37 -14.05
C THR A 109 3.79 -6.33 -13.22
N LEU A 110 3.11 -5.28 -12.74
CA LEU A 110 3.74 -4.27 -11.87
C LEU A 110 4.26 -4.88 -10.58
N PHE A 111 3.50 -5.79 -9.96
CA PHE A 111 3.97 -6.56 -8.81
C PHE A 111 5.20 -7.39 -9.15
N ALA A 112 5.16 -8.15 -10.24
CA ALA A 112 6.27 -9.00 -10.65
C ALA A 112 7.56 -8.20 -10.90
N ILE A 113 7.45 -7.04 -11.56
CA ILE A 113 8.58 -6.13 -11.79
C ILE A 113 9.11 -5.58 -10.46
N LEU A 114 8.24 -5.00 -9.62
CA LEU A 114 8.65 -4.42 -8.34
C LEU A 114 9.29 -5.47 -7.43
N SER A 115 8.69 -6.64 -7.36
CA SER A 115 9.16 -7.76 -6.56
C SER A 115 10.53 -8.27 -7.05
N THR A 116 10.67 -8.49 -8.35
CA THR A 116 11.94 -8.95 -8.95
C THR A 116 13.04 -7.91 -8.74
N TYR A 117 12.74 -6.64 -9.00
CA TYR A 117 13.67 -5.53 -8.78
C TYR A 117 14.12 -5.45 -7.30
N SER A 118 13.18 -5.58 -6.38
CA SER A 118 13.48 -5.56 -4.93
C SER A 118 14.33 -6.76 -4.51
N THR A 119 14.01 -7.96 -5.02
CA THR A 119 14.82 -9.18 -4.77
C THR A 119 16.25 -8.99 -5.28
N LEU A 120 16.39 -8.56 -6.53
CA LEU A 120 17.69 -8.40 -7.16
C LEU A 120 18.52 -7.34 -6.44
N THR A 121 17.88 -6.23 -6.06
CA THR A 121 18.54 -5.18 -5.28
C THR A 121 18.97 -5.69 -3.91
N ALA A 122 18.17 -6.53 -3.25
CA ALA A 122 18.54 -7.18 -2.00
C ALA A 122 19.78 -8.06 -2.18
N ILE A 123 19.73 -8.99 -3.15
CA ILE A 123 20.84 -9.91 -3.45
C ILE A 123 22.11 -9.13 -3.78
N LEU A 124 22.04 -8.16 -4.69
CA LEU A 124 23.20 -7.34 -5.06
C LEU A 124 23.75 -6.54 -3.87
N SER A 125 22.88 -6.06 -2.98
CA SER A 125 23.29 -5.37 -1.76
C SER A 125 24.05 -6.30 -0.82
N PHE A 126 23.57 -7.54 -0.65
CA PHE A 126 24.26 -8.55 0.15
C PHE A 126 25.62 -8.93 -0.44
N LEU A 127 25.70 -9.13 -1.76
CA LEU A 127 26.94 -9.50 -2.46
C LEU A 127 28.02 -8.40 -2.36
N LYS A 128 27.60 -7.14 -2.39
CA LYS A 128 28.51 -5.99 -2.31
C LYS A 128 28.95 -5.67 -0.88
N ASN A 129 28.33 -6.27 0.13
CA ASN A 129 28.52 -5.83 1.50
C ASN A 129 29.87 -6.29 2.06
N LYS A 130 30.80 -5.35 2.22
CA LYS A 130 32.16 -5.58 2.76
C LYS A 130 32.27 -5.26 4.25
N THR A 131 31.20 -4.83 4.91
CA THR A 131 31.24 -4.42 6.32
C THR A 131 31.56 -5.59 7.23
N LYS A 132 32.60 -5.45 8.06
CA LYS A 132 33.12 -6.51 8.95
C LYS A 132 32.40 -6.59 10.31
N LEU A 133 31.56 -5.61 10.65
CA LEU A 133 30.97 -5.50 11.99
C LEU A 133 29.46 -5.78 11.96
N HIS A 134 28.99 -6.60 12.91
CA HIS A 134 27.58 -6.72 13.21
C HIS A 134 27.15 -5.45 13.95
N LYS A 135 26.34 -4.61 13.28
CA LYS A 135 25.70 -3.44 13.89
C LYS A 135 24.25 -3.77 14.21
N SER A 136 23.79 -3.32 15.37
CA SER A 136 22.39 -3.34 15.75
C SER A 136 21.63 -2.25 14.98
N HIS A 137 20.57 -2.66 14.29
CA HIS A 137 19.73 -1.76 13.51
C HIS A 137 18.32 -1.79 14.07
N VAL A 138 17.76 -0.60 14.34
CA VAL A 138 16.32 -0.48 14.60
C VAL A 138 15.65 0.03 13.34
N ILE A 139 14.66 -0.72 12.87
CA ILE A 139 13.86 -0.34 11.71
C ILE A 139 12.59 0.34 12.20
N MET A 140 12.30 1.53 11.67
CA MET A 140 11.09 2.27 11.97
C MET A 140 10.23 2.43 10.71
N HIS A 141 8.97 2.04 10.84
CA HIS A 141 7.95 2.15 9.80
C HIS A 141 6.89 3.16 10.20
N GLY A 142 6.25 3.79 9.21
CA GLY A 142 5.07 4.63 9.44
C GLY A 142 5.30 5.89 10.26
N VAL A 143 6.54 6.40 10.33
CA VAL A 143 6.80 7.68 11.00
C VAL A 143 6.26 8.81 10.11
N PRO A 144 5.35 9.66 10.60
CA PRO A 144 4.80 10.76 9.81
C PRO A 144 5.91 11.69 9.32
N GLU A 145 5.80 12.20 8.09
CA GLU A 145 6.84 13.05 7.50
C GLU A 145 7.03 14.35 8.29
N GLU A 146 5.97 14.91 8.86
CA GLU A 146 6.04 16.10 9.72
C GLU A 146 6.81 15.83 11.03
N SER A 147 6.86 14.57 11.47
CA SER A 147 7.61 14.17 12.66
C SER A 147 9.09 13.94 12.38
N LEU A 148 9.43 13.59 11.13
CA LEU A 148 10.81 13.37 10.69
C LEU A 148 11.50 14.67 10.27
N ASN A 149 10.73 15.67 9.84
CA ASN A 149 11.27 16.89 9.29
C ASN A 149 10.54 18.11 9.87
N PHE A 150 11.16 18.74 10.88
CA PHE A 150 10.69 19.99 11.45
C PHE A 150 11.63 21.12 11.03
N ASN A 151 11.11 22.12 10.32
CA ASN A 151 11.91 23.23 9.77
C ASN A 151 13.11 22.78 8.90
N ASN A 152 12.93 21.77 8.05
CA ASN A 152 14.00 21.20 7.22
C ASN A 152 15.13 20.50 7.99
N SER A 153 14.88 20.13 9.25
CA SER A 153 15.83 19.41 10.11
C SER A 153 15.19 18.19 10.79
N ASP A 154 16.00 17.14 11.01
CA ASP A 154 15.66 15.94 11.77
C ASP A 154 16.19 15.94 13.21
N ASP A 155 16.72 17.08 13.71
CA ASP A 155 17.28 17.23 15.05
C ASP A 155 16.32 16.79 16.17
N ARG A 156 15.05 17.22 16.08
CA ARG A 156 14.03 16.90 17.08
C ARG A 156 13.74 15.40 17.12
N PHE A 157 13.72 14.77 15.95
CA PHE A 157 13.51 13.32 15.85
C PHE A 157 14.72 12.57 16.39
N TYR A 158 15.94 13.01 16.05
CA TYR A 158 17.17 12.46 16.59
C TYR A 158 17.22 12.55 18.12
N GLU A 159 16.85 13.71 18.68
CA GLU A 159 16.79 13.91 20.13
C GLU A 159 15.79 12.96 20.79
N PHE A 160 14.61 12.78 20.20
CA PHE A 160 13.64 11.80 20.66
C PHE A 160 14.22 10.37 20.65
N CYS A 161 14.93 9.98 19.59
CA CYS A 161 15.55 8.66 19.52
C CYS A 161 16.64 8.43 20.59
N GLN A 162 17.35 9.48 21.02
CA GLN A 162 18.45 9.38 21.98
C GLN A 162 18.01 9.52 23.44
N LYS A 163 17.09 10.44 23.71
CA LYS A 163 16.65 10.80 25.06
C LYS A 163 15.27 10.25 25.42
N GLY A 164 14.53 9.77 24.43
CA GLY A 164 13.18 9.23 24.63
C GLY A 164 13.16 7.94 25.45
N PRO A 165 11.95 7.47 25.83
CA PRO A 165 11.77 6.33 26.72
C PRO A 165 12.03 4.97 26.04
N ILE A 166 12.30 4.94 24.73
CA ILE A 166 12.41 3.71 23.96
C ILE A 166 13.87 3.25 23.92
N ASN A 167 14.24 2.34 24.82
CA ASN A 167 15.61 1.83 24.96
C ASN A 167 16.19 1.26 23.66
N ALA A 168 15.36 0.62 22.82
CA ALA A 168 15.81 0.10 21.53
C ALA A 168 16.39 1.20 20.63
N LEU A 169 15.77 2.37 20.57
CA LEU A 169 16.24 3.51 19.77
C LEU A 169 17.51 4.12 20.35
N LYS A 170 17.57 4.23 21.68
CA LYS A 170 18.73 4.76 22.39
C LYS A 170 19.98 3.92 22.15
N ASN A 171 19.84 2.59 22.23
CA ASN A 171 20.96 1.65 22.19
C ASN A 171 21.32 1.16 20.77
N ALA A 172 20.53 1.50 19.74
CA ALA A 172 20.83 1.09 18.37
C ALA A 172 22.11 1.76 17.83
N ASP A 173 22.91 1.01 17.07
CA ASP A 173 24.05 1.57 16.33
C ASP A 173 23.58 2.43 15.16
N SER A 174 22.44 2.09 14.57
CA SER A 174 21.74 2.98 13.64
C SER A 174 20.24 2.69 13.56
N ILE A 175 19.50 3.71 13.16
CA ILE A 175 18.06 3.73 13.03
C ILE A 175 17.74 3.93 11.55
N ILE A 176 16.98 3.00 11.00
CA ILE A 176 16.64 2.93 9.59
C ILE A 176 15.16 3.25 9.45
N ILE A 177 14.87 4.38 8.81
CA ILE A 177 13.54 4.98 8.80
C ILE A 177 12.95 4.85 7.40
N GLN A 178 11.71 4.36 7.34
CA GLN A 178 10.95 4.33 6.10
C GLN A 178 10.57 5.74 5.66
N ARG A 179 11.00 6.14 4.46
CA ARG A 179 10.56 7.39 3.83
C ARG A 179 10.35 7.21 2.33
N SER A 180 9.36 7.90 1.78
CA SER A 180 9.06 7.85 0.33
C SER A 180 10.20 8.38 -0.54
N LYS A 181 10.96 9.37 -0.05
CA LYS A 181 12.11 9.99 -0.69
C LYS A 181 13.37 9.77 0.13
N GLU A 182 14.48 9.50 -0.55
CA GLU A 182 15.80 9.52 0.10
C GLU A 182 16.13 10.95 0.53
N VAL A 183 16.53 11.10 1.79
CA VAL A 183 16.95 12.37 2.37
C VAL A 183 18.24 12.10 3.13
N SER A 184 19.20 13.01 3.03
CA SER A 184 20.42 12.98 3.82
C SER A 184 20.12 13.46 5.24
N SER A 185 20.49 12.65 6.22
CA SER A 185 20.56 13.04 7.63
C SER A 185 21.89 13.74 7.91
N ASN A 186 21.90 14.73 8.79
CA ASN A 186 23.15 15.24 9.37
C ASN A 186 23.73 14.27 10.42
N PHE A 187 22.92 13.33 10.91
CA PHE A 187 23.30 12.32 11.90
C PHE A 187 23.56 10.97 11.24
N GLU A 188 24.79 10.45 11.37
CA GLU A 188 25.16 9.11 10.84
C GLU A 188 24.30 7.97 11.39
N LYS A 189 23.76 8.14 12.60
CA LYS A 189 22.87 7.17 13.25
C LYS A 189 21.55 7.04 12.51
N LEU A 190 21.03 8.09 11.87
CA LEU A 190 19.75 8.05 11.16
C LEU A 190 19.97 7.82 9.67
N LYS A 191 19.25 6.84 9.11
CA LYS A 191 19.30 6.54 7.68
C LYS A 191 17.90 6.41 7.12
N TYR A 192 17.64 7.12 6.02
CA TYR A 192 16.34 7.13 5.37
C TYR A 192 16.37 6.23 4.14
N PHE A 193 15.44 5.27 4.09
CA PHE A 193 15.31 4.38 2.94
C PHE A 193 13.85 4.21 2.57
N ARG A 194 13.59 4.08 1.26
CA ARG A 194 12.26 3.68 0.77
C ARG A 194 11.87 2.28 1.22
N ILE A 195 12.85 1.40 1.34
CA ILE A 195 12.68 0.01 1.75
C ILE A 195 13.67 -0.25 2.89
N PRO A 196 13.26 -0.05 4.15
CA PRO A 196 14.16 -0.10 5.31
C PRO A 196 14.92 -1.42 5.45
N LEU A 197 14.30 -2.55 5.15
CA LEU A 197 14.99 -3.83 5.24
C LEU A 197 16.17 -3.94 4.26
N LEU A 198 16.04 -3.37 3.06
CA LEU A 198 17.18 -3.28 2.12
C LEU A 198 18.27 -2.34 2.67
N GLY A 199 17.87 -1.28 3.38
CA GLY A 199 18.78 -0.44 4.14
C GLY A 199 19.53 -1.22 5.20
N ALA A 200 18.83 -2.05 5.99
CA ALA A 200 19.44 -2.91 7.01
C ALA A 200 20.38 -3.95 6.38
N ALA A 201 19.92 -4.59 5.31
CA ALA A 201 20.69 -5.54 4.51
C ALA A 201 22.04 -4.99 4.05
N LYS A 202 22.06 -3.72 3.59
CA LYS A 202 23.27 -3.01 3.17
C LYS A 202 24.23 -2.68 4.31
N ASN A 203 23.78 -2.68 5.57
CA ASN A 203 24.58 -2.26 6.72
C ASN A 203 24.95 -3.41 7.67
N THR A 204 24.37 -4.59 7.49
CA THR A 204 24.65 -5.79 8.29
C THR A 204 25.40 -6.84 7.47
N LYS A 205 26.38 -7.51 8.09
CA LYS A 205 27.02 -8.68 7.50
C LYS A 205 26.09 -9.90 7.60
N PHE A 206 25.75 -10.50 6.47
CA PHE A 206 25.00 -11.75 6.40
C PHE A 206 25.92 -12.89 5.98
N SER A 207 25.71 -14.09 6.52
CA SER A 207 26.34 -15.28 5.97
C SER A 207 25.65 -15.68 4.65
N TRP A 208 26.35 -16.42 3.79
CA TRP A 208 25.74 -16.98 2.58
C TRP A 208 24.50 -17.83 2.85
N LYS A 209 24.45 -18.52 4.00
CA LYS A 209 23.28 -19.27 4.44
C LYS A 209 22.10 -18.36 4.74
N ASP A 210 22.34 -17.24 5.42
CA ASP A 210 21.29 -16.26 5.74
C ASP A 210 20.76 -15.61 4.45
N ILE A 211 21.65 -15.25 3.53
CA ILE A 211 21.28 -14.68 2.23
C ILE A 211 20.41 -15.65 1.43
N ALA A 212 20.82 -16.93 1.35
CA ALA A 212 20.07 -17.97 0.66
C ALA A 212 18.69 -18.19 1.31
N LEU A 213 18.63 -18.24 2.65
CA LEU A 213 17.39 -18.41 3.40
C LEU A 213 16.44 -17.22 3.21
N LEU A 214 16.94 -15.99 3.33
CA LEU A 214 16.16 -14.76 3.10
C LEU A 214 15.62 -14.71 1.68
N THR A 215 16.46 -15.02 0.69
CA THR A 215 16.06 -15.05 -0.72
C THR A 215 14.99 -16.10 -0.98
N ALA A 216 15.15 -17.31 -0.42
CA ALA A 216 14.18 -18.38 -0.55
C ALA A 216 12.84 -18.03 0.11
N LYS A 217 12.86 -17.41 1.31
CA LYS A 217 11.66 -16.90 1.97
C LYS A 217 10.95 -15.85 1.11
N TYR A 218 11.70 -14.87 0.59
CA TYR A 218 11.14 -13.81 -0.24
C TYR A 218 10.49 -14.37 -1.50
N PHE A 219 11.17 -15.27 -2.20
CA PHE A 219 10.66 -15.93 -3.39
C PHE A 219 9.41 -16.77 -3.08
N SER A 220 9.40 -17.50 -1.96
CA SER A 220 8.23 -18.24 -1.49
C SER A 220 7.02 -17.33 -1.27
N ILE A 221 7.21 -16.18 -0.60
CA ILE A 221 6.13 -15.22 -0.36
C ILE A 221 5.63 -14.64 -1.68
N ASN A 222 6.51 -14.27 -2.61
CA ASN A 222 6.10 -13.78 -3.92
C ASN A 222 5.27 -14.78 -4.70
N ILE A 223 5.67 -16.05 -4.72
CA ILE A 223 4.88 -17.11 -5.36
C ILE A 223 3.50 -17.22 -4.70
N LYS A 224 3.42 -17.15 -3.37
CA LYS A 224 2.14 -17.17 -2.64
C LYS A 224 1.25 -16.00 -3.05
N ILE A 225 1.81 -14.79 -3.20
CA ILE A 225 1.08 -13.60 -3.66
C ILE A 225 0.61 -13.74 -5.11
N LEU A 226 1.47 -14.22 -6.03
CA LEU A 226 1.09 -14.44 -7.42
C LEU A 226 -0.04 -15.48 -7.54
N LYS A 227 0.04 -16.56 -6.75
CA LYS A 227 -1.05 -17.56 -6.64
C LYS A 227 -2.33 -16.96 -6.05
N LEU A 228 -2.20 -16.08 -5.06
CA LEU A 228 -3.32 -15.34 -4.48
C LEU A 228 -4.00 -14.47 -5.53
N PHE A 229 -3.25 -13.74 -6.34
CA PHE A 229 -3.78 -12.92 -7.44
C PHE A 229 -4.48 -13.77 -8.48
N ALA A 230 -3.89 -14.91 -8.86
CA ALA A 230 -4.50 -15.83 -9.81
C ALA A 230 -5.82 -16.43 -9.28
N LYS A 231 -5.87 -16.82 -8.01
CA LYS A 231 -7.06 -17.39 -7.36
C LYS A 231 -8.15 -16.35 -7.09
N HIS A 232 -7.75 -15.14 -6.69
CA HIS A 232 -8.62 -14.05 -6.30
C HIS A 232 -8.18 -12.74 -6.99
N PRO A 233 -8.56 -12.51 -8.26
CA PRO A 233 -8.10 -11.34 -9.03
C PRO A 233 -8.34 -9.99 -8.36
N ILE A 234 -9.37 -9.89 -7.50
CA ILE A 234 -9.65 -8.69 -6.69
C ILE A 234 -8.48 -8.26 -5.81
N THR A 235 -7.70 -9.22 -5.30
CA THR A 235 -6.53 -8.95 -4.44
C THR A 235 -5.40 -8.25 -5.18
N SER A 236 -5.35 -8.35 -6.52
CA SER A 236 -4.35 -7.64 -7.34
C SER A 236 -4.46 -6.11 -7.25
N ILE A 237 -5.60 -5.56 -6.80
CA ILE A 237 -5.73 -4.12 -6.56
C ILE A 237 -4.70 -3.65 -5.52
N LEU A 238 -4.36 -4.51 -4.55
CA LEU A 238 -3.40 -4.22 -3.49
C LEU A 238 -1.96 -4.60 -3.85
N TRP A 239 -1.64 -4.71 -5.14
CA TRP A 239 -0.30 -5.13 -5.58
C TRP A 239 0.83 -4.29 -4.98
N GLN A 240 0.61 -2.99 -4.78
CA GLN A 240 1.60 -2.09 -4.20
C GLN A 240 1.78 -2.38 -2.70
N ASP A 241 0.70 -2.60 -1.97
CA ASP A 241 0.73 -2.96 -0.55
C ASP A 241 1.47 -4.28 -0.36
N PHE A 242 1.15 -5.30 -1.17
CA PHE A 242 1.88 -6.57 -1.15
C PHE A 242 3.36 -6.41 -1.51
N GLY A 243 3.68 -5.59 -2.52
CA GLY A 243 5.07 -5.36 -2.94
C GLY A 243 5.91 -4.66 -1.89
N LEU A 244 5.32 -3.72 -1.14
CA LEU A 244 6.02 -2.98 -0.09
C LEU A 244 6.08 -3.76 1.24
N HIS A 245 5.00 -4.44 1.62
CA HIS A 245 4.92 -5.20 2.88
C HIS A 245 5.64 -6.54 2.84
N ASN A 246 5.75 -7.20 1.68
CA ASN A 246 6.52 -8.45 1.55
C ASN A 246 7.99 -8.26 2.00
N ILE A 247 8.54 -7.06 1.83
CA ILE A 247 9.91 -6.76 2.25
C ILE A 247 9.99 -6.48 3.76
N ALA A 248 8.88 -6.21 4.45
CA ALA A 248 8.88 -5.95 5.89
C ALA A 248 8.78 -7.24 6.74
N GLU A 249 8.30 -8.35 6.19
CA GLU A 249 8.08 -9.61 6.91
C GLU A 249 9.26 -10.62 6.83
N LEU A 250 10.34 -10.26 6.14
CA LEU A 250 11.56 -11.07 6.03
C LEU A 250 12.42 -11.04 7.30
#